data_AF-A0A1V5FQI0-F1
#
_entry.id   AF-A0A1V5FQI0-F1
#
_cell.length_a   1.000
_cell.length_b   1.000
_cell.length_c   1.000
_cell.angle_alpha   90.00
_cell.angle_beta   90.00
_cell.angle_gamma   90.00
#
_symmetry.space_group_name_H-M   'P 1'
#
loop_
_entity.id
_entity.type
_entity.pdbx_description
1 polymer ?
#
loop_
_entity_poly.entity_id
_entity_poly.type
_entity_poly.pdbx_seq_one_letter_code
_entity_poly.pdbx_strand_id
1 'polypeptide(L)'
;MRSLAAALEGYYVDWSSYPPHTLDPAESALGEWGAAHGVPSVRITDPQGSALGLTSPIAYITAYPADPNLSEGQTVGYYAPKNGGWVLFSVGPDGDYDLNWELYDPAASQPSPELSPYIFDPTNGTKSSGDIVRFQQ
;
A
#
# COMPACT_ATOMS: atom_id res chain seq x y z
N MET A 1 -1.83 -0.36 9.15
CA MET A 1 -0.67 0.28 8.50
C MET A 1 0.66 0.18 9.25
N ARG A 2 0.76 0.46 10.57
CA ARG A 2 2.07 0.43 11.28
C ARG A 2 2.81 -0.91 11.19
N SER A 3 2.12 -2.04 11.40
CA SER A 3 2.75 -3.36 11.32
C SER A 3 3.23 -3.71 9.91
N LEU A 4 2.47 -3.31 8.88
CA LEU A 4 2.85 -3.51 7.48
C LEU A 4 4.09 -2.70 7.11
N ALA A 5 4.20 -1.45 7.58
CA ALA A 5 5.40 -0.65 7.42
C ALA A 5 6.63 -1.34 8.05
N ALA A 6 6.52 -1.85 9.28
CA ALA A 6 7.63 -2.57 9.92
C ALA A 6 8.04 -3.82 9.14
N ALA A 7 7.07 -4.52 8.54
CA ALA A 7 7.32 -5.69 7.70
C ALA A 7 8.05 -5.32 6.40
N LEU A 8 7.69 -4.19 5.77
CA LEU A 8 8.37 -3.67 4.58
C LEU A 8 9.83 -3.31 4.88
N GLU A 9 10.10 -2.67 6.02
CA GLU A 9 11.48 -2.37 6.46
C GLU A 9 12.27 -3.65 6.72
N GLY A 10 11.67 -4.65 7.37
CA GLY A 10 12.30 -5.95 7.58
C GLY A 10 12.64 -6.66 6.26
N TYR A 11 11.73 -6.62 5.29
CA TYR A 11 11.99 -7.15 3.95
C TYR A 11 13.17 -6.43 3.28
N TYR A 12 13.24 -5.10 3.38
CA TYR A 12 14.35 -4.36 2.79
C TYR A 12 15.70 -4.72 3.42
N VAL A 13 15.76 -4.97 4.73
CA VAL A 13 17.01 -5.39 5.40
C VAL A 13 17.56 -6.69 4.81
N ASP A 14 16.70 -7.65 4.53
CA ASP A 14 17.13 -8.97 4.03
C ASP A 14 17.35 -8.99 2.51
N TRP A 15 16.55 -8.23 1.75
CA TRP A 15 16.51 -8.31 0.29
C TRP A 15 17.10 -7.08 -0.42
N SER A 16 17.50 -6.05 0.32
CA SER A 16 18.00 -4.76 -0.20
C SER A 16 17.11 -4.12 -1.26
N SER A 17 15.81 -4.43 -1.22
CA SER A 17 14.78 -3.96 -2.13
C SER A 17 13.42 -4.09 -1.46
N TYR A 18 12.44 -3.29 -1.85
CA TYR A 18 11.07 -3.45 -1.38
C TYR A 18 10.31 -4.48 -2.21
N PRO A 19 9.28 -5.14 -1.65
CA PRO A 19 8.44 -6.05 -2.42
C PRO A 19 7.89 -5.38 -3.68
N PRO A 20 7.81 -6.09 -4.81
CA PRO A 20 7.16 -5.51 -5.98
C PRO A 20 5.67 -5.28 -5.71
N HIS A 21 5.14 -4.20 -6.26
CA HIS A 21 3.70 -3.97 -6.33
C HIS A 21 3.13 -4.64 -7.60
N THR A 22 1.82 -4.88 -7.62
CA THR A 22 1.11 -5.38 -8.79
C THR A 22 -0.32 -4.85 -8.85
N LEU A 23 -0.85 -4.74 -10.07
CA LEU A 23 -2.26 -4.51 -10.36
C LEU A 23 -2.96 -5.81 -10.81
N ASP A 24 -2.22 -6.89 -11.01
CA ASP A 24 -2.77 -8.18 -11.42
C ASP A 24 -3.53 -8.82 -10.23
N PRO A 25 -4.85 -9.05 -10.34
CA PRO A 25 -5.63 -9.61 -9.25
C PRO A 25 -5.18 -11.01 -8.84
N ALA A 26 -4.58 -11.80 -9.74
CA ALA A 26 -4.10 -13.14 -9.43
C ALA A 26 -2.85 -13.13 -8.52
N GLU A 27 -2.13 -12.01 -8.50
CA GLU A 27 -0.87 -11.85 -7.77
C GLU A 27 -0.96 -10.85 -6.63
N SER A 28 -2.12 -10.22 -6.44
CA SER A 28 -2.35 -9.07 -5.57
C SER A 28 -2.90 -9.49 -4.21
N ALA A 29 -2.37 -8.91 -3.13
CA ALA A 29 -2.96 -9.03 -1.79
C ALA A 29 -4.38 -8.42 -1.71
N LEU A 30 -4.76 -7.53 -2.64
CA LEU A 30 -6.11 -6.97 -2.77
C LEU A 30 -7.02 -7.77 -3.74
N GLY A 31 -6.47 -8.76 -4.45
CA GLY A 31 -7.22 -9.59 -5.39
C GLY A 31 -7.98 -8.81 -6.47
N GLU A 32 -9.10 -9.38 -6.92
CA GLU A 32 -10.03 -8.81 -7.92
C GLU A 32 -10.53 -7.42 -7.55
N TRP A 33 -10.68 -7.14 -6.25
CA TRP A 33 -11.20 -5.85 -5.81
C TRP A 33 -10.19 -4.73 -6.04
N GLY A 34 -8.90 -4.94 -5.74
CA GLY A 34 -7.87 -3.95 -6.03
C GLY A 34 -7.78 -3.65 -7.52
N ALA A 35 -7.87 -4.68 -8.36
CA ALA A 35 -7.87 -4.52 -9.82
C ALA A 35 -9.08 -3.72 -10.32
N ALA A 36 -10.28 -3.96 -9.76
CA ALA A 36 -11.50 -3.23 -10.12
C ALA A 36 -11.41 -1.72 -9.81
N HIS A 37 -10.57 -1.32 -8.86
CA HIS A 37 -10.38 0.08 -8.44
C HIS A 37 -9.05 0.67 -8.92
N GLY A 38 -8.23 -0.07 -9.67
CA GLY A 38 -6.92 0.40 -10.13
C GLY A 38 -5.91 0.61 -9.00
N VAL A 39 -6.06 -0.11 -7.89
CA VAL A 39 -5.28 0.07 -6.67
C VAL A 39 -4.15 -0.96 -6.62
N PRO A 40 -2.87 -0.53 -6.63
CA PRO A 40 -1.76 -1.44 -6.51
C PRO A 40 -1.69 -2.04 -5.10
N SER A 41 -1.22 -3.28 -5.03
CA SER A 41 -0.98 -3.95 -3.76
C SER A 41 0.37 -4.69 -3.76
N VAL A 42 0.78 -5.20 -2.59
CA VAL A 42 1.95 -6.08 -2.49
C VAL A 42 1.71 -7.33 -3.33
N ARG A 43 2.68 -7.66 -4.17
CA ARG A 43 2.67 -8.91 -4.94
C ARG A 43 2.92 -10.10 -4.01
N ILE A 44 1.96 -11.02 -3.94
CA ILE A 44 1.97 -12.21 -3.07
C ILE A 44 2.38 -13.51 -3.79
N THR A 45 2.47 -13.49 -5.12
CA THR A 45 2.95 -14.63 -5.91
C THR A 45 3.79 -14.17 -7.11
N ASP A 46 4.75 -14.98 -7.52
CA ASP A 46 5.45 -14.79 -8.80
C ASP A 46 4.57 -15.21 -9.99
N PRO A 47 4.96 -14.93 -11.26
CA PRO A 47 4.19 -15.38 -12.42
C PRO A 47 4.08 -16.92 -12.54
N GLN A 48 4.88 -17.66 -11.78
CA GLN A 48 4.88 -19.12 -11.71
C GLN A 48 4.01 -19.65 -10.55
N GLY A 49 3.37 -18.77 -9.77
CA GLY A 49 2.51 -19.11 -8.63
C GLY A 49 3.26 -19.42 -7.33
N SER A 50 4.58 -19.23 -7.27
CA SER A 50 5.34 -19.37 -6.03
C SER A 50 4.97 -18.23 -5.09
N ALA A 51 4.77 -18.53 -3.81
CA ALA A 51 4.48 -17.51 -2.82
C ALA A 51 5.66 -16.52 -2.72
N LEU A 52 5.35 -15.25 -2.94
CA LEU A 52 6.24 -14.11 -2.74
C LEU A 52 5.67 -13.25 -1.61
N GLY A 53 6.54 -12.47 -0.98
CA GLY A 53 6.09 -11.35 -0.16
C GLY A 53 6.23 -11.57 1.34
N LEU A 54 5.39 -10.88 2.10
CA LEU A 54 5.66 -10.59 3.50
C LEU A 54 5.28 -11.72 4.46
N THR A 55 4.54 -12.73 4.00
CA THR A 55 3.98 -13.81 4.82
C THR A 55 4.66 -15.15 4.60
N SER A 56 5.47 -15.31 3.54
CA SER A 56 6.22 -16.54 3.24
C SER A 56 7.29 -16.30 2.16
N PRO A 57 8.40 -17.06 2.15
CA PRO A 57 8.81 -18.08 3.12
C PRO A 57 9.43 -17.52 4.41
N ILE A 58 9.79 -16.23 4.44
CA ILE A 58 10.15 -15.49 5.66
C ILE A 58 8.98 -14.56 5.98
N ALA A 59 8.29 -14.83 7.09
CA ALA A 59 7.11 -14.07 7.49
C ALA A 59 7.52 -12.79 8.25
N TYR A 60 7.66 -11.68 7.55
CA TYR A 60 7.78 -10.34 8.15
C TYR A 60 6.46 -9.86 8.78
N ILE A 61 5.34 -10.41 8.33
CA ILE A 61 4.01 -10.25 8.93
C ILE A 61 3.23 -11.56 8.86
N THR A 62 2.36 -11.81 9.84
CA THR A 62 1.57 -13.05 9.92
C THR A 62 0.35 -13.02 8.98
N ALA A 63 -0.21 -11.84 8.74
CA ALA A 63 -1.32 -11.60 7.81
C ALA A 63 -1.36 -10.12 7.42
N TYR A 64 -1.91 -9.82 6.25
CA TYR A 64 -2.18 -8.44 5.86
C TYR A 64 -3.26 -7.84 6.77
N PRO A 65 -3.05 -6.65 7.35
CA PRO A 65 -4.05 -6.01 8.20
C PRO A 65 -5.24 -5.58 7.34
N ALA A 66 -6.45 -5.93 7.77
CA ALA A 66 -7.66 -5.45 7.13
C ALA A 66 -7.82 -3.93 7.32
N ASP A 67 -8.31 -3.26 6.28
CA ASP A 67 -8.79 -1.89 6.33
C ASP A 67 -10.22 -1.91 6.89
N PRO A 68 -10.49 -1.26 8.04
CA PRO A 68 -11.81 -1.27 8.66
C PRO A 68 -12.87 -0.52 7.84
N ASN A 69 -12.45 0.33 6.89
CA ASN A 69 -13.36 1.10 6.04
C ASN A 69 -13.69 0.37 4.74
N LEU A 70 -13.03 -0.77 4.48
CA LEU A 70 -13.31 -1.62 3.33
C LEU A 70 -14.18 -2.82 3.70
N SER A 71 -14.73 -3.45 2.67
CA SER A 71 -15.44 -4.73 2.82
C SER A 71 -14.53 -5.80 3.44
N GLU A 72 -15.14 -6.76 4.15
CA GLU A 72 -14.45 -7.68 5.05
C GLU A 72 -13.27 -8.40 4.38
N GLY A 73 -12.06 -8.24 4.95
CA GLY A 73 -10.84 -8.93 4.53
C GLY A 73 -9.93 -8.18 3.56
N GLN A 74 -10.31 -6.97 3.11
CA GLN A 74 -9.48 -6.17 2.21
C GLN A 74 -8.39 -5.41 2.98
N THR A 75 -7.17 -5.40 2.43
CA THR A 75 -6.01 -4.71 3.01
C THR A 75 -5.91 -3.27 2.52
N VAL A 76 -4.81 -2.59 2.85
CA VAL A 76 -4.44 -1.28 2.33
C VAL A 76 -3.76 -1.37 0.97
N GLY A 77 -3.84 -0.29 0.18
CA GLY A 77 -3.08 -0.09 -1.04
C GLY A 77 -1.58 0.04 -0.74
N TYR A 78 -0.77 -0.42 -1.70
CA TYR A 78 0.69 -0.40 -1.61
C TYR A 78 1.31 -0.08 -2.96
N TYR A 79 2.22 0.88 -2.97
CA TYR A 79 3.04 1.19 -4.11
C TYR A 79 4.51 1.37 -3.71
N ALA A 80 5.40 0.79 -4.51
CA ALA A 80 6.85 0.94 -4.38
C ALA A 80 7.45 1.16 -5.77
N PRO A 81 8.00 2.36 -6.03
CA PRO A 81 8.63 2.67 -7.32
C PRO A 81 10.04 2.07 -7.39
N LYS A 82 10.56 1.93 -8.62
CA LYS A 82 11.87 1.31 -8.87
C LYS A 82 13.05 2.09 -8.27
N ASN A 83 12.89 3.38 -8.04
CA ASN A 83 13.91 4.26 -7.43
C ASN A 83 13.94 4.18 -5.89
N GLY A 84 13.11 3.31 -5.28
CA GLY A 84 13.14 3.03 -3.84
C GLY A 84 11.89 3.52 -3.11
N GLY A 85 11.87 3.33 -1.79
CA GLY A 85 10.78 3.71 -0.92
C GLY A 85 9.45 3.01 -1.19
N TRP A 86 8.45 3.43 -0.41
CA TRP A 86 7.09 2.89 -0.47
C TRP A 86 6.07 3.87 0.10
N VAL A 87 4.85 3.71 -0.36
CA VAL A 87 3.67 4.37 0.18
C VAL A 87 2.58 3.32 0.45
N LEU A 88 1.95 3.45 1.61
CA LEU A 88 0.76 2.70 2.01
C LEU A 88 -0.42 3.66 2.11
N PHE A 89 -1.58 3.26 1.64
CA PHE A 89 -2.75 4.12 1.63
C PHE A 89 -4.06 3.34 1.80
N SER A 90 -5.02 3.97 2.44
CA SER A 90 -6.32 3.42 2.85
C SER A 90 -7.38 4.43 2.48
N VAL A 91 -8.55 3.95 2.05
CA VAL A 91 -9.70 4.74 1.53
C VAL A 91 -10.26 5.78 2.50
N GLY A 92 -9.76 5.84 3.73
CA GLY A 92 -10.27 6.80 4.70
C GLY A 92 -11.75 6.61 5.04
N PRO A 93 -12.40 7.63 5.63
CA PRO A 93 -13.78 7.54 6.12
C PRO A 93 -14.87 7.59 5.05
N ASP A 94 -14.55 8.10 3.86
CA ASP A 94 -15.48 8.24 2.73
C ASP A 94 -15.53 6.99 1.86
N GLY A 95 -14.52 6.12 1.95
CA GLY A 95 -14.55 4.78 1.36
C GLY A 95 -14.12 4.74 -0.11
N ASP A 96 -13.60 5.85 -0.62
CA ASP A 96 -13.10 6.01 -1.98
C ASP A 96 -11.57 6.15 -1.95
N TYR A 97 -10.87 5.64 -2.97
CA TYR A 97 -9.42 5.86 -3.12
C TYR A 97 -9.16 7.10 -3.96
N ASP A 98 -8.59 8.13 -3.33
CA ASP A 98 -8.26 9.39 -3.99
C ASP A 98 -6.78 9.48 -4.39
N LEU A 99 -5.89 8.72 -3.75
CA LEU A 99 -4.45 8.86 -3.93
C LEU A 99 -4.01 8.48 -5.33
N ASN A 100 -3.47 9.46 -6.06
CA ASN A 100 -2.67 9.19 -7.24
C ASN A 100 -1.26 8.74 -6.83
N TRP A 101 -1.12 7.43 -6.60
CA TRP A 101 0.13 6.79 -6.16
C TRP A 101 1.30 6.93 -7.16
N GLU A 102 1.03 7.20 -8.44
CA GLU A 102 2.08 7.43 -9.44
C GLU A 102 2.88 8.72 -9.18
N LEU A 103 2.30 9.67 -8.44
CA LEU A 103 2.95 10.93 -8.07
C LEU A 103 3.91 10.77 -6.88
N TYR A 104 3.98 9.59 -6.27
CA TYR A 104 4.91 9.33 -5.18
C TYR A 104 6.36 9.30 -5.66
N ASP A 105 7.15 10.25 -5.16
CA ASP A 105 8.60 10.29 -5.32
C ASP A 105 9.31 10.08 -3.96
N PRO A 106 10.02 8.96 -3.75
CA PRO A 106 10.75 8.70 -2.51
C PRO A 106 11.89 9.70 -2.24
N ALA A 107 12.36 10.43 -3.26
CA ALA A 107 13.42 11.43 -3.11
C ALA A 107 12.90 12.80 -2.63
N ALA A 108 11.59 13.04 -2.71
CA ALA A 108 10.97 14.28 -2.28
C ALA A 108 10.58 14.25 -0.80
N SER A 109 10.54 15.43 -0.17
CA SER A 109 9.95 15.56 1.18
C SER A 109 8.48 15.17 1.15
N GLN A 110 8.09 14.27 2.05
CA GLN A 110 6.72 13.75 2.11
C GLN A 110 5.90 14.36 3.27
N PRO A 111 4.60 14.65 3.04
CA PRO A 111 3.89 14.55 1.77
C PRO A 111 4.36 15.61 0.76
N SER A 112 4.49 15.22 -0.51
CA SER A 112 4.82 16.18 -1.58
C SER A 112 3.63 17.11 -1.89
N PRO A 113 3.86 18.32 -2.42
CA PRO A 113 2.78 19.23 -2.84
C PRO A 113 1.80 18.59 -3.83
N GLU A 114 2.27 17.67 -4.67
CA GLU A 114 1.48 16.96 -5.66
C GLU A 114 0.56 15.91 -5.03
N LEU A 115 0.99 15.27 -3.94
CA LEU A 115 0.20 14.27 -3.21
C LEU A 115 -0.74 14.89 -2.17
N SER A 116 -0.37 16.05 -1.62
CA SER A 116 -1.11 16.69 -0.52
C SER A 116 -2.61 16.87 -0.76
N PRO A 117 -3.12 17.14 -1.98
CA PRO A 117 -4.56 17.27 -2.22
C PRO A 117 -5.36 15.98 -2.04
N TYR A 118 -4.71 14.82 -2.10
CA TYR A 118 -5.34 13.50 -2.03
C TYR A 118 -5.25 12.85 -0.64
N ILE A 119 -4.62 13.53 0.32
CA ILE A 119 -4.38 13.00 1.66
C ILE A 119 -5.46 13.47 2.60
N PHE A 120 -5.93 12.56 3.44
CA PHE A 120 -6.87 12.83 4.52
C PHE A 120 -6.48 14.07 5.35
N ASP A 121 -7.38 15.05 5.40
CA ASP A 121 -7.25 16.24 6.25
C ASP A 121 -8.04 16.06 7.55
N PRO A 122 -7.36 15.90 8.70
CA PRO A 122 -8.03 15.71 9.98
C PRO A 122 -8.85 16.94 10.43
N THR A 123 -8.61 18.13 9.87
CA THR A 123 -9.37 19.34 10.21
C THR A 123 -10.79 19.32 9.64
N ASN A 124 -11.02 18.51 8.60
CA ASN A 124 -12.34 18.31 7.98
C ASN A 124 -13.06 17.05 8.50
N GLY A 125 -12.46 16.34 9.47
CA GLY A 125 -13.06 15.19 10.13
C GLY A 125 -13.50 14.11 9.14
N THR A 126 -14.69 13.53 9.35
CA THR A 126 -15.25 12.48 8.47
C THR A 126 -15.75 12.98 7.12
N LYS A 127 -15.58 14.27 6.80
CA LYS A 127 -15.93 14.86 5.49
C LYS A 127 -14.73 14.99 4.56
N SER A 128 -13.53 14.66 5.04
CA SER A 128 -12.36 14.62 4.17
C SER A 128 -12.54 13.51 3.13
N SER A 129 -12.41 13.88 1.86
CA SER A 129 -12.36 12.95 0.73
C SER A 129 -10.91 12.63 0.38
N GLY A 130 -10.20 12.00 1.31
CA GLY A 130 -8.77 11.82 1.13
C GLY A 130 -8.28 10.59 1.84
N ASP A 131 -7.27 9.98 1.24
CA ASP A 131 -6.73 8.72 1.71
C ASP A 131 -5.90 8.92 2.98
N ILE A 132 -5.96 7.94 3.87
CA ILE A 132 -5.03 7.87 4.99
C ILE A 132 -3.73 7.28 4.46
N VAL A 133 -2.70 8.13 4.35
CA VAL A 133 -1.42 7.76 3.74
C VAL A 133 -0.31 7.60 4.78
N ARG A 134 0.59 6.65 4.54
CA ARG A 134 1.85 6.48 5.25
C ARG A 134 2.99 6.33 4.26
N PHE A 135 4.01 7.17 4.40
CA PHE A 135 5.24 7.10 3.62
C PHE A 135 6.36 6.38 4.38
N GLN A 136 7.37 5.91 3.64
CA GLN A 136 8.67 5.56 4.20
C GLN A 136 9.24 6.74 5.00
N GLN A 137 9.89 6.45 6.15
CA GLN A 137 10.55 7.43 7.02
C GLN A 137 12.07 7.30 6.97
#